data_AF-A0A4V3H3A6-F1
#
_entry.id   AF-A0A4V3H3A6-F1
#
_cell.length_a   1.000
_cell.length_b   1.000
_cell.length_c   1.000
_cell.angle_alpha   90.00
_cell.angle_beta   90.00
_cell.angle_gamma   90.00
#
_symmetry.space_group_name_H-M   'P 1'
#
loop_
_entity.id
_entity.type
_entity.pdbx_description
1 polymer ?
#
loop_
_entity_poly.entity_id
_entity_poly.type
_entity_poly.pdbx_seq_one_letter_code
_entity_poly.pdbx_strand_id
1 'polypeptide(L)'
;MQTPDIEQLVDRIMNALPQGFQEMKQEADQQLRAALQRTLSQMDLVTREEFDIQREVLLRTRSKLEALEQQVAALEQALNNTEPTPK
;
A
#
# COMPACT_ATOMS: atom_id res chain seq x y z
N MET A 1 -10.09 3.19 13.10
CA MET A 1 -8.63 3.48 13.03
C MET A 1 -7.92 2.63 14.07
N GLN A 2 -7.25 1.55 13.66
CA GLN A 2 -6.23 0.91 14.49
C GLN A 2 -4.91 1.42 13.94
N THR A 3 -4.29 2.39 14.63
CA THR A 3 -2.91 2.77 14.37
C THR A 3 -2.05 1.51 14.44
N PRO A 4 -1.14 1.22 13.49
CA PRO A 4 -0.17 0.14 13.71
C PRO A 4 0.52 0.42 15.04
N ASP A 5 0.48 -0.57 15.94
CA ASP A 5 0.85 -0.41 17.35
C ASP A 5 2.29 0.09 17.50
N ILE A 6 2.46 1.41 17.57
CA ILE A 6 3.71 2.07 17.96
C ILE A 6 4.17 1.46 19.28
N GLU A 7 3.22 1.10 20.15
CA GLU A 7 3.42 0.31 21.36
C GLU A 7 4.13 -1.03 21.10
N GLN A 8 3.63 -1.86 20.18
CA GLN A 8 4.27 -3.15 19.85
C GLN A 8 5.66 -2.97 19.23
N LEU A 9 5.85 -1.94 18.40
CA LEU A 9 7.15 -1.65 17.79
C LEU A 9 8.16 -1.24 18.84
N VAL A 10 7.75 -0.35 19.75
CA VAL A 10 8.57 0.10 20.88
C VAL A 10 8.89 -1.07 21.80
N ASP A 11 7.92 -1.92 22.14
CA ASP A 11 8.14 -3.09 22.98
C ASP A 11 9.13 -4.08 22.35
N ARG A 12 9.06 -4.31 21.03
CA ARG A 12 10.02 -5.16 20.30
C ARG A 12 11.44 -4.58 20.33
N ILE A 13 11.59 -3.27 20.13
CA ILE A 13 12.89 -2.59 20.19
C ILE A 13 13.45 -2.71 21.61
N MET A 14 12.62 -2.47 22.62
CA MET A 14 13.01 -2.49 24.03
C MET A 14 13.35 -3.89 24.54
N ASN A 15 12.71 -4.92 24.01
CA ASN A 15 13.00 -6.32 24.33
C ASN A 15 14.25 -6.85 23.59
N ALA A 16 14.71 -6.17 22.54
CA ALA A 16 15.96 -6.47 21.86
C ALA A 16 17.19 -5.81 22.53
N LEU A 17 17.00 -4.94 23.52
CA LEU A 17 18.09 -4.28 24.23
C LEU A 17 18.77 -5.22 25.25
N PRO A 18 20.10 -5.19 25.39
CA PRO A 18 20.82 -5.97 26.41
C PRO A 18 20.40 -5.59 27.83
N GLN A 19 20.39 -6.57 28.75
CA GLN A 19 19.88 -6.40 30.12
C GLN A 19 20.56 -5.29 30.94
N GLY A 20 21.75 -4.82 30.54
CA GLY A 20 22.46 -3.71 31.20
C GLY A 20 21.84 -2.32 31.04
N PHE A 21 20.78 -2.16 30.24
CA PHE A 21 20.13 -0.87 29.98
C PHE A 21 18.74 -0.72 30.65
N GLN A 22 18.38 -1.62 31.57
CA GLN A 22 17.05 -1.63 32.20
C GLN A 22 16.70 -0.37 32.98
N GLU A 23 17.68 0.32 33.60
CA GLU A 23 17.45 1.57 34.34
C GLU A 23 17.20 2.77 33.40
N MET A 24 17.79 2.77 32.19
CA MET A 24 17.51 3.77 31.16
C MET A 24 16.22 3.48 30.38
N LYS A 25 15.59 2.32 30.60
CA LYS A 25 14.46 1.83 29.79
C LYS A 25 13.26 2.79 29.82
N GLN A 26 12.92 3.38 30.97
CA GLN A 26 11.72 4.24 31.06
C GLN A 26 11.90 5.59 30.34
N GLU A 27 13.05 6.25 30.51
CA GLU A 27 13.32 7.52 29.81
C GLU A 27 13.56 7.30 28.31
N ALA A 28 14.25 6.21 27.95
CA ALA A 28 14.45 5.83 26.56
C ALA A 28 13.13 5.45 25.87
N ASP A 29 12.17 4.83 26.58
CA ASP A 29 10.84 4.49 26.06
C ASP A 29 10.06 5.73 25.62
N GLN A 30 9.99 6.74 26.48
CA GLN A 30 9.29 7.99 26.15
C GLN A 30 9.97 8.74 25.01
N GLN A 31 11.30 8.81 25.00
CA GLN A 31 12.05 9.47 23.93
C GLN A 31 11.90 8.72 22.59
N LEU A 32 11.94 7.39 22.61
CA LEU A 32 11.77 6.56 21.42
C LEU A 32 10.36 6.68 20.85
N ARG A 33 9.32 6.64 21.70
CA ARG A 33 7.92 6.87 21.29
C ARG A 33 7.75 8.23 20.62
N ALA A 34 8.27 9.29 21.24
CA ALA A 34 8.18 10.64 20.71
C ALA A 34 8.94 10.79 19.37
N ALA A 35 10.12 10.19 19.25
CA ALA A 35 10.90 10.19 18.01
C ALA A 35 10.17 9.44 16.89
N LEU A 36 9.67 8.22 17.16
CA LEU A 36 8.91 7.42 16.20
C LEU A 36 7.63 8.10 15.75
N GLN A 37 6.88 8.69 16.69
CA GLN A 37 5.66 9.42 16.38
C GLN A 37 5.97 10.64 15.50
N ARG A 38 7.01 11.41 15.82
CA ARG A 38 7.44 12.55 15.00
C ARG A 38 7.90 12.13 13.60
N THR A 39 8.70 11.08 13.48
CA THR A 39 9.19 10.59 12.18
C THR A 39 8.04 10.04 11.33
N LEU A 40 7.13 9.25 11.91
CA LEU A 40 5.96 8.74 11.20
C LEU A 40 5.02 9.88 10.77
N SER A 41 4.82 10.90 11.60
CA SER A 41 4.03 12.09 11.22
C SER A 41 4.69 12.95 10.14
N GLN A 42 6.01 12.85 9.95
CA GLN A 42 6.75 13.56 8.91
C GLN A 42 6.84 12.77 7.59
N MET A 43 6.56 11.47 7.62
CA MET A 43 6.40 10.68 6.40
C MET A 43 5.03 11.04 5.79
N ASP A 44 4.97 11.15 4.46
CA ASP A 44 3.71 11.28 3.70
C ASP A 44 2.91 9.96 3.77
N LEU A 45 2.47 9.60 4.97
CA LEU A 45 1.74 8.37 5.23
C LEU A 45 0.33 8.53 4.68
N VAL A 46 0.04 7.81 3.61
CA VAL A 46 -1.36 7.57 3.21
C VAL A 46 -2.02 6.72 4.28
N THR A 47 -3.23 7.09 4.67
CA THR A 47 -3.99 6.26 5.60
C THR A 47 -4.27 4.90 4.97
N ARG A 48 -4.45 3.87 5.80
CA ARG A 48 -4.79 2.53 5.28
C ARG A 48 -6.07 2.56 4.44
N GLU A 49 -7.03 3.40 4.82
CA GLU A 49 -8.28 3.60 4.11
C GLU A 49 -8.05 4.21 2.71
N GLU A 50 -7.23 5.26 2.60
CA GLU A 50 -6.87 5.86 1.30
C GLU A 50 -6.12 4.87 0.40
N PHE A 51 -5.22 4.07 0.98
CA PHE A 51 -4.54 3.00 0.24
C PHE A 51 -5.53 1.96 -0.31
N ASP A 52 -6.47 1.50 0.52
CA ASP A 52 -7.47 0.52 0.11
C ASP A 52 -8.40 1.09 -0.98
N ILE A 53 -8.77 2.39 -0.89
CA ILE A 53 -9.53 3.10 -1.93
C ILE A 53 -8.75 3.14 -3.26
N GLN A 54 -7.47 3.52 -3.23
CA GLN A 54 -6.65 3.60 -4.43
C GLN A 54 -6.47 2.22 -5.09
N ARG A 55 -6.33 1.17 -4.27
CA ARG A 55 -6.26 -0.22 -4.73
C ARG A 55 -7.55 -0.63 -5.46
N GLU A 56 -8.71 -0.31 -4.90
CA GLU A 56 -10.01 -0.59 -5.55
C GLU A 56 -10.17 0.17 -6.88
N VAL A 57 -9.76 1.43 -6.93
CA VAL A 57 -9.74 2.21 -8.18
C VAL A 57 -8.85 1.52 -9.22
N LEU A 58 -7.67 1.04 -8.82
CA LEU A 58 -6.73 0.35 -9.71
C LEU A 58 -7.26 -1.01 -10.20
N LEU A 59 -7.97 -1.75 -9.35
CA LEU A 59 -8.65 -2.98 -9.76
C LEU A 59 -9.74 -2.69 -10.80
N ARG A 60 -10.54 -1.63 -10.58
CA ARG A 60 -11.59 -1.23 -11.51
C ARG A 60 -11.04 -0.76 -12.85
N THR A 61 -9.93 -0.01 -12.87
CA THR A 61 -9.32 0.44 -14.12
C THR A 61 -8.75 -0.73 -14.91
N ARG A 62 -8.11 -1.70 -14.23
CA ARG A 62 -7.65 -2.93 -14.89
C ARG A 62 -8.79 -3.72 -15.52
N SER A 63 -9.88 -3.93 -14.80
CA SER A 63 -11.06 -4.62 -15.34
C SER A 63 -11.65 -3.90 -16.57
N LYS A 64 -11.72 -2.57 -16.53
CA LYS A 64 -12.17 -1.78 -17.69
C LYS A 64 -11.21 -1.87 -18.88
N LEU A 65 -9.91 -1.88 -18.61
CA LEU A 65 -8.88 -2.01 -19.66
C LEU A 65 -9.02 -3.35 -20.38
N GLU A 66 -9.10 -4.45 -19.63
CA GLU A 66 -9.28 -5.80 -20.18
C GLU A 66 -10.56 -5.89 -21.04
N ALA A 67 -11.67 -5.27 -20.61
CA ALA A 67 -12.90 -5.23 -21.38
C ALA A 67 -12.80 -4.40 -22.68
N LEU A 68 -12.00 -3.32 -22.68
CA LEU A 68 -11.75 -2.52 -23.88
C LEU A 68 -10.83 -3.26 -24.85
N GLU A 69 -9.78 -3.93 -24.36
CA GLU A 69 -8.90 -4.77 -25.18
C GLU A 69 -9.69 -5.87 -25.91
N GLN A 70 -10.64 -6.51 -25.22
CA GLN A 70 -11.53 -7.49 -25.84
C GLN A 70 -12.43 -6.89 -26.92
N GLN A 71 -12.99 -5.70 -26.67
CA GLN A 71 -13.82 -5.00 -27.66
C GLN A 71 -13.00 -4.60 -28.90
N VAL A 72 -11.78 -4.10 -28.71
CA VAL A 72 -10.88 -3.75 -29.81
C VAL A 72 -10.53 -5.00 -30.61
N ALA A 73 -10.13 -6.10 -29.96
CA ALA A 73 -9.82 -7.35 -30.64
C ALA A 73 -11.02 -7.89 -31.45
N ALA A 74 -12.24 -7.81 -30.91
CA ALA A 74 -13.45 -8.22 -31.62
C ALA A 74 -13.72 -7.34 -32.86
N LEU A 75 -13.49 -6.03 -32.74
CA LEU A 75 -13.65 -5.09 -33.86
C LEU A 75 -12.57 -5.31 -34.94
N GLU A 76 -11.31 -5.51 -34.55
CA GLU A 76 -10.22 -5.83 -35.47
C GLU A 76 -10.49 -7.13 -36.24
N GLN A 77 -11.00 -8.16 -35.55
CA GLN A 77 -11.43 -9.41 -36.20
C GLN A 77 -12.60 -9.19 -37.17
N ALA A 78 -13.61 -8.41 -36.77
CA ALA A 78 -14.75 -8.10 -37.62
C ALA A 78 -14.32 -7.35 -38.90
N LEU A 79 -13.39 -6.40 -38.78
CA LEU A 79 -12.84 -5.64 -39.91
C LEU A 79 -12.03 -6.53 -40.87
N ASN A 80 -11.17 -7.40 -40.33
CA ASN A 80 -10.42 -8.37 -41.15
C ASN A 80 -11.32 -9.38 -41.85
N ASN A 81 -12.47 -9.74 -41.26
CA ASN A 81 -13.44 -10.65 -41.88
C ASN A 81 -14.31 -9.98 -42.96
N THR A 82 -14.27 -8.65 -43.09
CA THR A 82 -15.00 -7.88 -44.11
C THR A 82 -14.20 -7.58 -45.39
N GLU A 83 -12.98 -8.12 -45.56
CA GLU A 83 -12.33 -8.20 -46.87
C GLU A 83 -12.60 -9.57 -47.53
N PRO A 84 -13.69 -9.75 -48.31
CA PRO A 84 -13.72 -10.78 -49.32
C PRO A 84 -12.81 -10.32 -50.47
N THR A 85 -11.69 -11.04 -50.63
CA THR A 85 -10.79 -10.91 -51.77
C THR A 85 -11.59 -11.04 -53.08
N PRO A 86 -11.41 -10.14 -54.06
CA PRO A 86 -12.17 -10.16 -55.30
C PRO A 86 -11.71 -11.30 -56.21
N LYS A 87 -12.66 -12.06 -56.75
CA LYS A 87 -12.52 -12.78 -58.03
C LYS A 87 -13.83 -12.68 -58.80
#